data_AF-A0A0D3GID1-F1
#
_entry.id   AF-A0A0D3GID1-F1
#
_cell.length_a   1.000
_cell.length_b   1.000
_cell.length_c   1.000
_cell.angle_alpha   90.00
_cell.angle_beta   90.00
_cell.angle_gamma   90.00
#
_symmetry.space_group_name_H-M   'P 1'
#
loop_
_entity.id
_entity.type
_entity.pdbx_description
1 polymer ?
#
loop_
_entity_poly.entity_id
_entity_poly.type
_entity_poly.pdbx_seq_one_letter_code
_entity_poly.pdbx_strand_id
1 'polypeptide(L)'
;MVDIRRAYPELGNCLYFDLAYKTHAVLYELPKNRLNWLWYINGDEPELMGSSVTMKVSEATVSEMKEEAERVWCPELARLIGETAEPFVNVIYDAEPLPGLSWAGGRVALVGDAAHPTTPHGLRSTNMSILDARVLGCCLARWGGDGNAEPTSTPRRALAEYEAARRPVVAAQVLHARRLGRLKQGLGMGSAGDGEGFDSRTATEEEISQLRQSSMPYFSGAPTIE
;
A
#
# COMPACT_ATOMS: atom_id res chain seq x y z
N MET A 1 17.78 -1.93 22.86
CA MET A 1 17.31 -3.16 22.17
C MET A 1 16.66 -4.19 23.11
N VAL A 2 17.15 -4.41 24.34
CA VAL A 2 16.51 -5.38 25.26
C VAL A 2 15.08 -4.96 25.65
N ASP A 3 14.81 -3.66 25.72
CA ASP A 3 13.51 -3.12 26.16
C ASP A 3 12.39 -3.26 25.12
N ILE A 4 12.67 -3.01 23.82
CA ILE A 4 11.63 -3.05 22.77
C ILE A 4 10.96 -4.43 22.64
N ARG A 5 11.71 -5.51 22.88
CA ARG A 5 11.17 -6.88 22.84
C ARG A 5 10.24 -7.20 24.01
N ARG A 6 10.20 -6.37 25.05
CA ARG A 6 9.21 -6.49 26.14
C ARG A 6 7.80 -6.17 25.62
N ALA A 7 7.67 -5.11 24.83
CA ALA A 7 6.42 -4.73 24.18
C ALA A 7 6.15 -5.56 22.91
N TYR A 8 7.22 -5.94 22.19
CA TYR A 8 7.14 -6.62 20.89
C TYR A 8 7.93 -7.95 20.89
N PRO A 9 7.45 -8.99 21.61
CA PRO A 9 8.18 -10.24 21.80
C PRO A 9 8.44 -11.02 20.50
N GLU A 10 7.59 -10.86 19.49
CA GLU A 10 7.66 -11.56 18.20
C GLU A 10 8.45 -10.80 17.12
N LEU A 11 9.21 -9.76 17.50
CA LEU A 11 10.11 -9.10 16.55
C LEU A 11 11.07 -10.11 15.91
N GLY A 12 11.12 -10.11 14.58
CA GLY A 12 11.86 -11.08 13.77
C GLY A 12 10.99 -12.23 13.25
N ASN A 13 9.83 -12.49 13.87
CA ASN A 13 8.85 -13.48 13.42
C ASN A 13 7.63 -12.86 12.74
N CYS A 14 7.32 -11.59 13.02
CA CYS A 14 6.18 -10.90 12.43
C CYS A 14 6.42 -9.40 12.21
N LEU A 15 5.42 -8.77 11.60
CA LEU A 15 5.24 -7.32 11.54
C LEU A 15 4.14 -6.93 12.52
N TYR A 16 4.38 -5.90 13.34
CA TYR A 16 3.40 -5.33 14.22
C TYR A 16 2.63 -4.19 13.53
N PHE A 17 1.33 -4.14 13.79
CA PHE A 17 0.45 -3.02 13.41
C PHE A 17 -0.20 -2.49 14.68
N ASP A 18 0.24 -1.32 15.12
CA ASP A 18 -0.26 -0.67 16.33
C ASP A 18 -1.30 0.37 15.90
N LEU A 19 -2.52 0.24 16.40
CA LEU A 19 -3.62 1.14 16.08
C LEU A 19 -3.84 2.12 17.24
N ALA A 20 -4.08 3.38 16.91
CA ALA A 20 -4.47 4.41 17.86
C ALA A 20 -5.54 5.33 17.26
N TYR A 21 -6.03 6.29 18.04
CA TYR A 21 -7.06 7.20 17.56
C TYR A 21 -6.53 8.02 16.38
N LYS A 22 -7.17 7.83 15.22
CA LYS A 22 -6.85 8.50 13.95
C LYS A 22 -5.44 8.27 13.38
N THR A 23 -4.72 7.26 13.85
CA THR A 23 -3.34 6.99 13.40
C THR A 23 -2.96 5.53 13.62
N HIS A 24 -1.92 5.06 12.92
CA HIS A 24 -1.34 3.75 13.17
C HIS A 24 0.16 3.74 12.93
N ALA A 25 0.84 2.80 13.58
CA ALA A 25 2.26 2.54 13.38
C ALA A 25 2.50 1.10 12.92
N VAL A 26 3.63 0.91 12.24
CA VAL A 26 4.12 -0.40 11.81
C VAL A 26 5.54 -0.56 12.31
N LEU A 27 5.85 -1.69 12.93
CA LEU A 27 7.18 -2.00 13.44
C LEU A 27 7.59 -3.41 13.03
N TYR A 28 8.82 -3.56 12.53
CA TYR A 28 9.40 -4.86 12.23
C TYR A 28 10.92 -4.85 12.26
N GLU A 29 11.48 -6.05 12.37
CA GLU A 29 12.91 -6.28 12.35
C GLU A 29 13.39 -6.59 10.93
N LEU A 30 14.50 -5.96 10.58
CA LEU A 30 15.27 -6.15 9.36
C LEU A 30 16.54 -6.96 9.67
N PRO A 31 17.18 -7.56 8.65
CA PRO A 31 18.46 -8.23 8.82
C PRO A 31 19.50 -7.35 9.54
N LYS A 32 20.42 -8.01 10.25
CA LYS A 32 21.48 -7.36 11.05
C LYS A 32 20.93 -6.56 12.24
N ASN A 33 19.88 -7.05 12.89
CA ASN A 33 19.27 -6.48 14.10
C ASN A 33 18.89 -5.01 13.93
N ARG A 34 18.39 -4.66 12.75
CA ARG A 34 17.91 -3.31 12.43
C ARG A 34 16.40 -3.28 12.62
N LEU A 35 15.86 -2.19 13.14
CA LEU A 35 14.41 -2.00 13.23
C LEU A 35 13.98 -0.99 12.18
N ASN A 36 12.83 -1.25 11.57
CA ASN A 36 12.14 -0.29 10.73
C ASN A 36 10.78 0.01 11.34
N TRP A 37 10.49 1.30 11.49
CA TRP A 37 9.21 1.78 11.96
C TRP A 37 8.61 2.75 10.94
N LEU A 38 7.29 2.73 10.83
CA LEU A 38 6.52 3.71 10.06
C LEU A 38 5.38 4.20 10.94
N TRP A 39 5.09 5.49 10.86
CA TRP A 39 3.94 6.10 11.54
C TRP A 39 3.12 6.86 10.49
N TYR A 40 1.86 6.47 10.34
CA TYR A 40 0.94 7.04 9.37
C TYR A 40 0.07 8.10 10.04
N ILE A 41 0.16 9.33 9.55
CA ILE A 41 -0.63 10.48 9.97
C ILE A 41 -1.41 11.03 8.78
N ASN A 42 -2.62 11.53 9.05
CA ASN A 42 -3.36 12.33 8.08
C ASN A 42 -3.15 13.80 8.41
N GLY A 43 -2.97 14.61 7.38
CA GLY A 43 -2.85 16.06 7.48
C GLY A 43 -3.06 16.69 6.11
N ASP A 44 -2.99 18.02 6.07
CA ASP A 44 -3.03 18.74 4.81
C ASP A 44 -1.82 18.38 3.94
N GLU A 45 -2.01 18.45 2.62
CA GLU A 45 -0.94 18.18 1.67
C GLU A 45 0.19 19.20 1.86
N PRO A 46 1.43 18.75 2.16
CA PRO A 46 2.54 19.65 2.36
C PRO A 46 3.04 20.23 1.03
N GLU A 47 3.67 21.39 1.07
CA GLU A 47 4.37 21.93 -0.10
C GLU A 47 5.59 21.05 -0.45
N LEU A 48 5.49 20.32 -1.55
CA LEU A 48 6.58 19.50 -2.06
C LEU A 48 7.55 20.32 -2.92
N MET A 49 8.84 20.14 -2.67
CA MET A 49 9.90 20.77 -3.45
C MET A 49 10.44 19.80 -4.50
N GLY A 50 10.24 20.14 -5.77
CA GLY A 50 10.70 19.31 -6.90
C GLY A 50 9.85 18.06 -7.10
N SER A 51 10.48 16.95 -7.48
CA SER A 51 9.80 15.68 -7.80
C SER A 51 9.85 14.65 -6.66
N SER A 52 10.37 15.02 -5.49
CA SER A 52 10.47 14.12 -4.34
C SER A 52 9.20 14.19 -3.51
N VAL A 53 8.60 13.03 -3.23
CA VAL A 53 7.53 12.90 -2.22
C VAL A 53 8.08 12.68 -0.81
N THR A 54 9.40 12.54 -0.67
CA THR A 54 10.10 12.47 0.61
C THR A 54 10.63 13.85 0.98
N MET A 55 10.33 14.30 2.20
CA MET A 55 10.77 15.58 2.74
C MET A 55 11.53 15.40 4.05
N LYS A 56 12.57 16.23 4.23
CA LYS A 56 13.16 16.44 5.55
C LYS A 56 12.18 17.22 6.41
N VAL A 57 12.08 16.83 7.68
CA VAL A 57 11.26 17.52 8.66
C VAL A 57 12.08 18.55 9.41
N SER A 58 11.44 19.66 9.77
CA SER A 58 12.05 20.70 10.61
C SER A 58 12.27 20.18 12.03
N GLU A 59 13.23 20.78 12.77
CA GLU A 59 13.44 20.43 14.18
C GLU A 59 12.18 20.61 15.04
N ALA A 60 11.37 21.64 14.75
CA ALA A 60 10.09 21.88 15.42
C ALA A 60 9.11 20.71 15.19
N THR A 61 8.93 20.30 13.94
CA THR A 61 8.09 19.14 13.57
C THR A 61 8.58 17.85 14.23
N VAL A 62 9.91 17.67 14.33
CA VAL A 62 10.49 16.51 15.02
C VAL A 62 10.18 16.55 16.52
N SER A 63 10.23 17.72 17.15
CA SER A 63 9.86 17.87 18.57
C SER A 63 8.40 17.52 18.80
N GLU A 64 7.50 18.08 17.99
CA GLU A 64 6.05 17.80 18.05
C GLU A 64 5.75 16.31 17.84
N MET A 65 6.40 15.68 16.86
CA MET A 65 6.27 14.24 16.60
C MET A 65 6.68 13.42 17.83
N LYS A 66 7.77 13.80 18.52
CA LYS A 66 8.26 13.07 19.71
C LYS A 66 7.32 13.22 20.91
N GLU A 67 6.82 14.42 21.15
CA GLU A 67 5.83 14.68 22.20
C GLU A 67 4.54 13.89 21.97
N GLU A 68 4.06 13.87 20.72
CA GLU A 68 2.88 13.10 20.35
C GLU A 68 3.13 11.59 20.47
N ALA A 69 4.33 11.11 20.16
CA ALA A 69 4.69 9.71 20.31
C ALA A 69 4.58 9.24 21.76
N GLU A 70 5.02 10.05 22.73
CA GLU A 70 4.91 9.76 24.17
C GLU A 70 3.46 9.71 24.65
N ARG A 71 2.56 10.47 24.01
CA ARG A 71 1.13 10.50 24.33
C ARG A 71 0.35 9.32 23.76
N VAL A 72 0.75 8.86 22.56
CA VAL A 72 -0.01 7.89 21.76
C VAL A 72 0.49 6.46 21.94
N TRP A 73 1.81 6.27 21.98
CA TRP A 73 2.42 4.94 21.89
C TRP A 73 2.86 4.40 23.25
N CYS A 74 3.10 3.09 23.31
CA CYS A 74 3.73 2.49 24.47
C CYS A 74 5.14 3.08 24.69
N PRO A 75 5.66 3.11 25.93
CA PRO A 75 6.95 3.73 26.24
C PRO A 75 8.10 3.23 25.36
N GLU A 76 8.10 1.95 24.99
CA GLU A 76 9.14 1.33 24.19
C GLU A 76 9.14 1.84 22.73
N LEU A 77 7.97 1.99 22.09
CA LEU A 77 7.87 2.54 20.73
C LEU A 77 8.08 4.06 20.73
N ALA A 78 7.53 4.78 21.71
CA ALA A 78 7.78 6.21 21.86
C ALA A 78 9.27 6.51 22.00
N ARG A 79 9.99 5.72 22.81
CA ARG A 79 11.45 5.81 22.94
C ARG A 79 12.17 5.54 21.63
N LEU A 80 11.78 4.49 20.88
CA LEU A 80 12.38 4.19 19.57
C LEU A 80 12.23 5.37 18.59
N ILE A 81 11.04 5.99 18.55
CA ILE A 81 10.77 7.18 17.74
C ILE A 81 11.64 8.35 18.24
N GLY A 82 11.71 8.57 19.55
CA GLY A 82 12.51 9.62 20.18
C GLY A 82 14.02 9.53 19.93
N GLU A 83 14.56 8.30 19.87
CA GLU A 83 15.97 8.00 19.60
C GLU A 83 16.31 8.02 18.09
N THR A 84 15.32 8.16 17.21
CA THR A 84 15.57 8.26 15.76
C THR A 84 16.16 9.63 15.42
N ALA A 85 17.41 9.63 14.95
CA ALA A 85 18.19 10.85 14.73
C ALA A 85 17.66 11.74 13.60
N GLU A 86 17.33 11.13 12.45
CA GLU A 86 16.90 11.84 11.25
C GLU A 86 15.62 11.21 10.69
N PRO A 87 14.45 11.43 11.32
CA PRO A 87 13.19 11.03 10.74
C PRO A 87 12.92 11.85 9.46
N PHE A 88 12.08 11.30 8.60
CA PHE A 88 11.61 11.98 7.39
C PHE A 88 10.12 11.70 7.19
N VAL A 89 9.46 12.57 6.43
CA VAL A 89 8.07 12.37 6.02
C VAL A 89 8.07 11.94 4.57
N ASN A 90 7.27 10.93 4.26
CA ASN A 90 7.02 10.49 2.90
C ASN A 90 5.53 10.64 2.60
N VAL A 91 5.18 11.51 1.65
CA VAL A 91 3.79 11.72 1.27
C VAL A 91 3.31 10.53 0.47
N ILE A 92 2.12 10.03 0.82
CA ILE A 92 1.54 8.83 0.24
C ILE A 92 0.42 9.25 -0.70
N TYR A 93 0.59 8.92 -1.97
CA TYR A 93 -0.43 9.11 -3.01
C TYR A 93 -0.95 7.78 -3.51
N ASP A 94 -2.20 7.77 -3.93
CA ASP A 94 -2.76 6.78 -4.84
C ASP A 94 -3.57 7.50 -5.93
N ALA A 95 -4.16 6.73 -6.85
CA ALA A 95 -5.04 7.30 -7.87
C ALA A 95 -6.32 6.46 -8.01
N GLU A 96 -7.35 7.07 -8.61
CA GLU A 96 -8.48 6.31 -9.11
C GLU A 96 -8.02 5.25 -10.13
N PRO A 97 -8.61 4.04 -10.12
CA PRO A 97 -8.28 3.02 -11.10
C PRO A 97 -8.42 3.54 -12.54
N LEU A 98 -7.40 3.28 -13.36
CA LEU A 98 -7.40 3.73 -14.75
C LEU A 98 -8.55 3.12 -15.56
N PRO A 99 -9.12 3.86 -16.53
CA PRO A 99 -10.18 3.35 -17.39
C PRO A 99 -9.69 2.21 -18.31
N GLY A 100 -8.39 2.16 -18.60
CA GLY A 100 -7.75 1.14 -19.42
C GLY A 100 -6.26 0.97 -19.10
N LEU A 101 -5.75 -0.23 -19.36
CA LEU A 101 -4.35 -0.62 -19.25
C LEU A 101 -3.67 -0.72 -20.62
N SER A 102 -4.45 -0.73 -21.70
CA SER A 102 -4.02 -0.75 -23.09
C SER A 102 -4.30 0.58 -23.78
N TRP A 103 -3.25 1.20 -24.33
CA TRP A 103 -3.30 2.52 -24.95
C TRP A 103 -2.79 2.50 -26.40
N ALA A 104 -2.92 3.63 -27.09
CA ALA A 104 -2.45 3.83 -28.46
C ALA A 104 -2.93 2.74 -29.45
N GLY A 105 -4.19 2.34 -29.34
CA GLY A 105 -4.79 1.31 -30.20
C GLY A 105 -4.24 -0.10 -29.96
N GLY A 106 -3.80 -0.41 -28.73
CA GLY A 106 -3.26 -1.72 -28.38
C GLY A 106 -1.78 -1.87 -28.72
N ARG A 107 -1.02 -0.77 -28.63
CA ARG A 107 0.44 -0.76 -28.86
C ARG A 107 1.24 -0.37 -27.62
N VAL A 108 0.57 0.14 -26.59
CA VAL A 108 1.20 0.55 -25.32
C VAL A 108 0.46 -0.13 -24.18
N ALA A 109 1.20 -0.77 -23.28
CA ALA A 109 0.68 -1.37 -22.07
C ALA A 109 1.14 -0.56 -20.85
N LEU A 110 0.23 -0.30 -19.92
CA LEU A 110 0.57 0.19 -18.59
C LEU A 110 0.68 -1.00 -17.63
N VAL A 111 1.73 -0.99 -16.81
CA VAL A 111 2.05 -2.03 -15.82
C VAL A 111 2.57 -1.36 -14.55
N GLY A 112 2.46 -2.06 -13.42
CA GLY A 112 3.00 -1.59 -12.14
C GLY A 112 2.38 -0.26 -11.68
N ASP A 113 3.15 0.56 -10.98
CA ASP A 113 2.64 1.83 -10.44
C ASP A 113 2.17 2.83 -11.53
N ALA A 114 2.59 2.67 -12.78
CA ALA A 114 2.03 3.45 -13.90
C ALA A 114 0.58 3.05 -14.24
N ALA A 115 0.18 1.82 -13.91
CA ALA A 115 -1.17 1.29 -14.10
C ALA A 115 -2.04 1.41 -12.85
N HIS A 116 -1.45 1.26 -11.66
CA HIS A 116 -2.19 1.10 -10.40
C HIS A 116 -1.43 1.65 -9.19
N PRO A 117 -1.12 2.95 -9.15
CA PRO A 117 -0.51 3.56 -7.97
C PRO A 117 -1.43 3.35 -6.76
N THR A 118 -0.87 2.88 -5.65
CA THR A 118 -1.65 2.42 -4.49
C THR A 118 -1.01 2.80 -3.17
N THR A 119 -1.84 2.99 -2.14
CA THR A 119 -1.32 3.16 -0.78
C THR A 119 -0.66 1.86 -0.28
N PRO A 120 0.32 1.93 0.64
CA PRO A 120 1.08 0.76 1.06
C PRO A 120 0.28 -0.21 1.94
N HIS A 121 -0.95 0.15 2.35
CA HIS A 121 -1.70 -0.59 3.37
C HIS A 121 -2.12 -2.01 2.95
N GLY A 122 -2.21 -2.28 1.64
CA GLY A 122 -2.47 -3.61 1.09
C GLY A 122 -1.22 -4.49 0.90
N LEU A 123 -0.01 -3.94 1.11
CA LEU A 123 1.27 -4.66 1.04
C LEU A 123 1.48 -5.50 -0.23
N ARG A 124 0.98 -5.04 -1.39
CA ARG A 124 0.93 -5.87 -2.61
C ARG A 124 1.35 -5.18 -3.92
N SER A 125 1.75 -3.91 -3.94
CA SER A 125 2.15 -3.22 -5.20
C SER A 125 3.19 -4.02 -6.01
N THR A 126 4.24 -4.52 -5.35
CA THR A 126 5.26 -5.37 -6.01
C THR A 126 4.65 -6.65 -6.58
N ASN A 127 3.81 -7.33 -5.81
CA ASN A 127 3.13 -8.55 -6.27
C ASN A 127 2.20 -8.26 -7.46
N MET A 128 1.49 -7.14 -7.45
CA MET A 128 0.62 -6.68 -8.54
C MET A 128 1.45 -6.46 -9.81
N SER A 129 2.59 -5.78 -9.69
CA SER A 129 3.51 -5.50 -10.80
C SER A 129 4.11 -6.78 -11.40
N ILE A 130 4.50 -7.75 -10.57
CA ILE A 130 5.00 -9.05 -11.03
C ILE A 130 3.89 -9.83 -11.76
N LEU A 131 2.66 -9.79 -11.25
CA LEU A 131 1.53 -10.43 -11.91
C LEU A 131 1.20 -9.79 -13.25
N ASP A 132 1.31 -8.46 -13.37
CA ASP A 132 1.14 -7.79 -14.66
C ASP A 132 2.17 -8.28 -15.68
N ALA A 133 3.45 -8.32 -15.30
CA ALA A 133 4.51 -8.78 -16.17
C ALA A 133 4.30 -10.23 -16.63
N ARG A 134 3.90 -11.12 -15.70
CA ARG A 134 3.58 -12.52 -16.03
C ARG A 134 2.41 -12.60 -17.01
N VAL A 135 1.29 -11.96 -16.70
CA VAL A 135 0.07 -12.07 -17.52
C VAL A 135 0.28 -11.43 -18.90
N LEU A 136 0.94 -10.28 -18.95
CA LEU A 136 1.32 -9.65 -20.22
C LEU A 136 2.22 -10.56 -21.06
N GLY A 137 3.24 -11.18 -20.44
CA GLY A 137 4.12 -12.15 -21.11
C GLY A 137 3.35 -13.34 -21.68
N CYS A 138 2.40 -13.91 -20.91
CA CYS A 138 1.54 -14.99 -21.37
C CYS A 138 0.68 -14.59 -22.57
N CYS A 139 0.05 -13.41 -22.54
CA CYS A 139 -0.72 -12.89 -23.68
C CYS A 139 0.16 -12.71 -24.91
N LEU A 140 1.33 -12.09 -24.77
CA LEU A 140 2.24 -11.86 -25.89
C LEU A 140 2.74 -13.16 -26.50
N ALA A 141 3.07 -14.17 -25.68
CA ALA A 141 3.48 -15.49 -26.17
C ALA A 141 2.35 -16.19 -26.93
N ARG A 142 1.11 -16.14 -26.41
CA ARG A 142 -0.07 -16.74 -27.03
C ARG A 142 -0.36 -16.16 -28.41
N TRP A 143 -0.36 -14.83 -28.53
CA TRP A 143 -0.70 -14.16 -29.78
C TRP A 143 0.49 -13.98 -30.73
N GLY A 144 1.71 -14.11 -30.22
CA GLY A 144 2.96 -13.98 -30.98
C GLY A 144 3.55 -15.29 -31.49
N GLY A 145 3.10 -16.43 -30.97
CA GLY A 145 3.57 -17.77 -31.37
C GLY A 145 2.93 -18.33 -32.64
N ASP A 146 1.77 -17.82 -33.04
CA ASP A 146 1.10 -18.23 -34.27
C ASP A 146 1.77 -17.55 -35.47
N GLY A 147 2.72 -18.22 -36.12
CA GLY A 147 3.38 -17.77 -37.36
C GLY A 147 2.45 -17.46 -38.55
N ASN A 148 1.13 -17.59 -38.35
CA ASN A 148 0.06 -17.28 -39.30
C ASN A 148 -0.73 -16.00 -38.94
N ALA A 149 -0.43 -15.34 -37.81
CA ALA A 149 -1.11 -14.11 -37.42
C ALA A 149 -0.50 -12.88 -38.11
N GLU A 150 -1.36 -12.00 -38.64
CA GLU A 150 -0.93 -10.69 -39.16
C GLU A 150 -0.18 -9.90 -38.07
N PRO A 151 1.11 -9.54 -38.28
CA PRO A 151 1.98 -8.95 -37.26
C PRO A 151 1.41 -7.69 -36.57
N THR A 152 0.59 -6.92 -37.30
CA THR A 152 -0.05 -5.70 -36.82
C THR A 152 -1.23 -5.95 -35.86
N SER A 153 -1.84 -7.13 -35.90
CA SER A 153 -3.01 -7.47 -35.07
C SER A 153 -2.64 -8.13 -33.74
N THR A 154 -1.46 -8.75 -33.68
CA THR A 154 -0.95 -9.51 -32.54
C THR A 154 -0.84 -8.67 -31.25
N PRO A 155 -0.17 -7.50 -31.21
CA PRO A 155 -0.08 -6.69 -29.99
C PRO A 155 -1.46 -6.25 -29.49
N ARG A 156 -2.36 -5.88 -30.40
CA ARG A 156 -3.70 -5.41 -30.04
C ARG A 156 -4.53 -6.48 -29.34
N ARG A 157 -4.47 -7.72 -29.82
CA ARG A 157 -5.19 -8.85 -29.21
C ARG A 157 -4.58 -9.22 -27.86
N ALA A 158 -3.25 -9.27 -27.77
CA ALA A 158 -2.56 -9.54 -26.52
C ALA A 158 -2.85 -8.51 -25.44
N LEU A 159 -2.81 -7.21 -25.77
CA LEU A 159 -3.07 -6.15 -24.79
C LEU A 159 -4.55 -6.08 -24.38
N ALA A 160 -5.47 -6.40 -25.27
CA ALA A 160 -6.90 -6.51 -24.92
C ALA A 160 -7.14 -7.66 -23.92
N GLU A 161 -6.51 -8.82 -24.13
CA GLU A 161 -6.61 -9.95 -23.21
C GLU A 161 -5.95 -9.66 -21.86
N TYR A 162 -4.77 -9.04 -21.87
CA TYR A 162 -4.07 -8.56 -20.67
C TYR A 162 -4.94 -7.60 -19.86
N GLU A 163 -5.51 -6.57 -20.50
CA GLU A 163 -6.36 -5.59 -19.85
C GLU A 163 -7.59 -6.25 -19.22
N ALA A 164 -8.27 -7.14 -19.96
CA ALA A 164 -9.45 -7.85 -19.48
C ALA A 164 -9.17 -8.66 -18.21
N ALA A 165 -8.01 -9.31 -18.13
CA ALA A 165 -7.63 -10.10 -16.97
C ALA A 165 -7.15 -9.26 -15.78
N ARG A 166 -6.41 -8.17 -16.04
CA ARG A 166 -5.71 -7.42 -14.98
C ARG A 166 -6.50 -6.24 -14.43
N ARG A 167 -7.22 -5.49 -15.28
CA ARG A 167 -7.90 -4.25 -14.87
C ARG A 167 -8.86 -4.42 -13.68
N PRO A 168 -9.79 -5.40 -13.65
CA PRO A 168 -10.69 -5.56 -12.50
C PRO A 168 -9.94 -5.93 -11.21
N VAL A 169 -8.86 -6.72 -11.33
CA VAL A 169 -8.07 -7.17 -10.18
C VAL A 169 -7.30 -6.02 -9.55
N VAL A 170 -6.56 -5.26 -10.36
CA VAL A 170 -5.75 -4.15 -9.85
C VAL A 170 -6.64 -3.01 -9.33
N ALA A 171 -7.79 -2.74 -9.98
CA ALA A 171 -8.75 -1.75 -9.51
C ALA A 171 -9.30 -2.10 -8.12
N ALA A 172 -9.76 -3.34 -7.92
CA ALA A 172 -10.25 -3.79 -6.62
C ALA A 172 -9.16 -3.72 -5.54
N GLN A 173 -7.92 -4.04 -5.89
CA GLN A 173 -6.81 -4.01 -4.95
C GLN A 173 -6.42 -2.57 -4.55
N VAL A 174 -6.35 -1.63 -5.50
CA VAL A 174 -6.07 -0.22 -5.21
C VAL A 174 -7.11 0.36 -4.25
N LEU A 175 -8.40 0.18 -4.56
CA LEU A 175 -9.50 0.69 -3.76
C LEU A 175 -9.53 0.08 -2.36
N HIS A 176 -9.24 -1.23 -2.24
CA HIS A 176 -9.18 -1.90 -0.95
C HIS A 176 -8.00 -1.44 -0.11
N ALA A 177 -6.82 -1.23 -0.70
CA ALA A 177 -5.67 -0.69 0.01
C ALA A 177 -5.97 0.71 0.57
N ARG A 178 -6.60 1.59 -0.23
CA ARG A 178 -7.08 2.90 0.23
C ARG A 178 -8.04 2.76 1.41
N ARG A 179 -9.04 1.90 1.28
CA ARG A 179 -10.01 1.59 2.35
C ARG A 179 -9.33 1.13 3.63
N LEU A 180 -8.36 0.21 3.55
CA LEU A 180 -7.61 -0.25 4.71
C LEU A 180 -6.84 0.89 5.39
N GLY A 181 -6.20 1.77 4.61
CA GLY A 181 -5.51 2.94 5.15
C GLY A 181 -6.43 3.89 5.89
N ARG A 182 -7.63 4.14 5.36
CA ARG A 182 -8.66 4.95 6.03
C ARG A 182 -9.14 4.30 7.32
N LEU A 183 -9.42 3.00 7.28
CA LEU A 183 -9.93 2.24 8.43
C LEU A 183 -8.90 2.18 9.57
N LYS A 184 -7.63 1.90 9.25
CA LYS A 184 -6.52 1.91 10.24
C LYS A 184 -6.28 3.28 10.88
N GLN A 185 -6.72 4.35 10.23
CA GLN A 185 -6.61 5.72 10.71
C GLN A 185 -7.96 6.29 11.18
N GLY A 186 -8.94 5.44 11.50
CA GLY A 186 -10.23 5.86 12.05
C GLY A 186 -10.95 6.93 11.21
N LEU A 187 -10.73 6.95 9.89
CA LEU A 187 -11.40 7.86 8.97
C LEU A 187 -12.73 7.23 8.53
N GLY A 188 -13.77 8.08 8.41
CA GLY A 188 -15.07 7.65 7.92
C GLY A 188 -15.01 7.08 6.49
N MET A 189 -15.93 6.19 6.18
CA MET A 189 -15.96 5.44 4.92
C MET A 189 -16.78 6.10 3.80
N GLY A 190 -17.46 7.23 4.10
CA GLY A 190 -18.22 8.00 3.11
C GLY A 190 -17.35 8.79 2.14
N SER A 191 -17.95 9.23 1.01
CA SER A 191 -17.30 10.03 -0.03
C SER A 191 -16.76 11.38 0.44
N ALA A 192 -17.31 11.91 1.54
CA ALA A 192 -16.83 13.14 2.20
C ALA A 192 -16.01 12.86 3.49
N GLY A 193 -15.80 11.58 3.85
CA GLY A 193 -15.25 11.21 5.16
C GLY A 193 -16.29 11.22 6.29
N ASP A 194 -17.56 11.45 5.96
CA ASP A 194 -18.66 11.51 6.90
C ASP A 194 -19.04 10.09 7.38
N GLY A 195 -19.10 9.91 8.71
CA GLY A 195 -19.41 8.65 9.41
C GLY A 195 -18.47 8.42 10.60
N GLU A 196 -18.92 7.64 11.59
CA GLU A 196 -18.02 7.16 12.64
C GLU A 196 -16.96 6.25 12.02
N GLY A 197 -15.68 6.62 12.17
CA GLY A 197 -14.56 5.80 11.72
C GLY A 197 -14.33 4.62 12.67
N PHE A 198 -13.53 3.67 12.22
CA PHE A 198 -13.14 2.52 13.05
C PHE A 198 -12.45 2.97 14.35
N ASP A 199 -12.98 2.52 15.49
CA ASP A 199 -12.34 2.67 16.80
C ASP A 199 -11.93 1.31 17.35
N SER A 200 -10.62 1.09 17.45
CA SER A 200 -10.04 -0.14 18.01
C SER A 200 -10.53 -0.51 19.41
N ARG A 201 -11.07 0.43 20.19
CA ARG A 201 -11.54 0.21 21.57
C ARG A 201 -12.96 -0.35 21.63
N THR A 202 -13.75 -0.15 20.58
CA THR A 202 -15.17 -0.53 20.52
C THR A 202 -15.49 -1.43 19.32
N ALA A 203 -14.52 -1.64 18.43
CA ALA A 203 -14.67 -2.45 17.23
C ALA A 203 -15.13 -3.89 17.52
N THR A 204 -16.08 -4.33 16.71
CA THR A 204 -16.55 -5.71 16.67
C THR A 204 -15.51 -6.65 16.05
N GLU A 205 -15.64 -7.96 16.29
CA GLU A 205 -14.77 -8.96 15.66
C GLU A 205 -14.85 -8.92 14.12
N GLU A 206 -16.04 -8.61 13.58
CA GLU A 206 -16.25 -8.46 12.14
C GLU A 206 -15.44 -7.29 11.59
N GLU A 207 -15.46 -6.13 12.25
CA GLU A 207 -14.66 -4.96 11.86
C GLU A 207 -13.16 -5.24 11.96
N ILE A 208 -12.72 -5.92 13.02
CA ILE A 208 -11.32 -6.34 13.19
C ILE A 208 -10.92 -7.33 12.08
N SER A 209 -11.81 -8.22 11.66
CA SER A 209 -11.52 -9.20 10.61
C SER A 209 -11.20 -8.53 9.27
N GLN A 210 -11.79 -7.35 9.00
CA GLN A 210 -11.57 -6.60 7.77
C GLN A 210 -10.15 -6.06 7.66
N LEU A 211 -9.48 -5.82 8.79
CA LEU A 211 -8.08 -5.34 8.85
C LEU A 211 -7.06 -6.40 8.43
N ARG A 212 -7.45 -7.68 8.39
CA ARG A 212 -6.54 -8.77 8.04
C ARG A 212 -6.06 -8.63 6.61
N GLN A 213 -4.77 -8.83 6.36
CA GLN A 213 -4.24 -8.79 5.00
C GLN A 213 -4.84 -9.85 4.08
N SER A 214 -5.35 -10.95 4.63
CA SER A 214 -6.08 -11.97 3.89
C SER A 214 -7.43 -11.49 3.33
N SER A 215 -7.93 -10.32 3.77
CA SER A 215 -9.15 -9.70 3.22
C SER A 215 -8.92 -9.04 1.85
N MET A 216 -7.66 -8.96 1.40
CA MET A 216 -7.35 -8.36 0.10
C MET A 216 -8.14 -9.06 -1.02
N PRO A 217 -8.81 -8.31 -1.92
CA PRO A 217 -9.37 -8.88 -3.13
C PRO A 217 -8.34 -9.70 -3.90
N TYR A 218 -8.73 -10.91 -4.31
CA TYR A 218 -7.87 -11.84 -5.02
C TYR A 218 -6.61 -12.26 -4.24
N PHE A 219 -6.70 -12.33 -2.90
CA PHE A 219 -5.57 -12.72 -2.04
C PHE A 219 -5.04 -14.12 -2.37
N SER A 220 -5.94 -15.11 -2.47
CA SER A 220 -5.65 -16.52 -2.74
C SER A 220 -5.36 -16.82 -4.21
N GLY A 221 -5.68 -15.90 -5.12
CA GLY A 221 -5.50 -16.06 -6.55
C GLY A 221 -6.33 -15.05 -7.32
N ALA A 222 -5.77 -14.58 -8.43
CA ALA A 222 -6.48 -13.78 -9.43
C ALA A 222 -6.80 -14.68 -10.63
N PRO A 223 -7.84 -14.35 -11.43
CA PRO A 223 -8.10 -15.03 -12.69
C PRO A 223 -6.82 -15.01 -13.54
N THR A 224 -6.29 -16.20 -13.86
CA THR A 224 -5.19 -16.34 -14.79
C THR A 224 -5.73 -16.59 -16.18
N ILE A 225 -5.02 -16.07 -17.16
CA ILE A 225 -5.22 -16.43 -18.56
C ILE A 225 -4.55 -17.80 -18.74
N GLU A 226 -5.33 -18.88 -18.60
CA GLU A 226 -4.91 -20.25 -18.92
C GLU A 226 -4.71 -20.43 -20.41
#